data_AF-A0A7J9IMP9-F1
#
_entry.id   AF-A0A7J9IMP9-F1
#
_cell.length_a   1.000
_cell.length_b   1.000
_cell.length_c   1.000
_cell.angle_alpha   90.00
_cell.angle_beta   90.00
_cell.angle_gamma   90.00
#
_symmetry.space_group_name_H-M   'P 1'
#
loop_
_entity.id
_entity.type
_entity.pdbx_description
1 polymer ?
#
loop_
_entity_poly.entity_id
_entity_poly.type
_entity_poly.pdbx_seq_one_letter_code
_entity_poly.pdbx_strand_id
1 'polypeptide(L)'
;MTHDAKSCIERPRKKRAKWTNMHIATDEKIETFEQDYDGKRDRWNGYDASTYARVIERYEARVEARRKYLKEQQLKNKQMDFAKLAKHVRTTGGGSTGSVRNLCTWEDTVKYLLNLDVNSAYYDPKTRSMCEDPLPDADPNELYGGDNQYRMSGQALEFKQLNIHAWEAFDKGQDIICRLLHPKLNSSSGII
;
A
#
# COMPACT_ATOMS: atom_id res chain seq x y z
N MET A 1 47.70 -9.85 -22.44
CA MET A 1 47.25 -10.17 -23.81
C MET A 1 45.94 -10.93 -23.75
N THR A 2 44.82 -10.23 -23.85
CA THR A 2 43.47 -10.78 -23.65
C THR A 2 42.83 -11.38 -24.90
N HIS A 3 43.36 -11.06 -26.08
CA HIS A 3 42.79 -11.48 -27.36
C HIS A 3 43.84 -11.62 -28.47
N ASP A 4 43.46 -12.32 -29.54
CA ASP A 4 44.26 -12.51 -30.75
C ASP A 4 44.04 -11.39 -31.78
N ALA A 5 44.95 -11.26 -32.74
CA ALA A 5 44.85 -10.23 -33.80
C ALA A 5 43.57 -10.30 -34.65
N LYS A 6 42.88 -11.45 -34.71
CA LYS A 6 41.62 -11.63 -35.45
C LYS A 6 40.39 -11.18 -34.66
N SER A 7 40.42 -11.33 -33.34
CA SER A 7 39.35 -10.92 -32.42
C SER A 7 39.61 -9.53 -31.83
N CYS A 8 40.55 -8.79 -32.41
CA CYS A 8 40.89 -7.43 -31.99
C CYS A 8 39.75 -6.48 -32.35
N ILE A 9 39.24 -5.77 -31.36
CA ILE A 9 38.18 -4.76 -31.51
C ILE A 9 38.73 -3.50 -32.22
N GLU A 10 40.03 -3.25 -32.06
CA GLU A 10 40.71 -2.13 -32.69
C GLU A 10 40.83 -2.30 -34.20
N ARG A 11 40.75 -1.17 -34.91
CA ARG A 11 40.82 -1.15 -36.37
C ARG A 11 42.12 -1.81 -36.87
N PRO A 12 42.07 -2.76 -37.82
CA PRO A 12 43.27 -3.38 -38.37
C PRO A 12 44.26 -2.36 -38.94
N ARG A 13 45.51 -2.41 -38.46
CA ARG A 13 46.58 -1.51 -38.89
C ARG A 13 47.37 -2.06 -40.07
N LYS A 14 47.83 -1.17 -40.96
CA LYS A 14 48.77 -1.51 -42.06
C LYS A 14 50.12 -2.02 -41.53
N LYS A 15 50.64 -1.41 -40.46
CA LYS A 15 51.79 -1.89 -39.69
C LYS A 15 51.33 -2.22 -38.26
N ARG A 16 51.56 -3.45 -37.81
CA ARG A 16 51.10 -3.94 -36.50
C ARG A 16 51.90 -3.29 -35.35
N ALA A 17 51.28 -3.14 -34.17
CA ALA A 17 51.98 -2.68 -32.95
C ALA A 17 53.23 -3.49 -32.64
N LYS A 18 53.25 -4.78 -32.97
CA LYS A 18 54.43 -5.64 -32.82
C LYS A 18 55.70 -5.01 -33.43
N TRP A 19 55.55 -4.27 -34.52
CA TRP A 19 56.67 -3.68 -35.26
C TRP A 19 56.87 -2.19 -34.98
N THR A 20 55.81 -1.46 -34.61
CA THR A 20 55.88 0.00 -34.39
C THR A 20 55.98 0.38 -32.92
N ASN A 21 55.66 -0.52 -31.98
CA ASN A 21 55.63 -0.32 -30.52
C ASN A 21 54.90 0.94 -30.03
N MET A 22 54.04 1.51 -30.87
CA MET A 22 53.25 2.71 -30.59
C MET A 22 51.77 2.35 -30.47
N HIS A 23 51.06 3.06 -29.59
CA HIS A 23 49.63 2.87 -29.29
C HIS A 23 49.33 1.41 -28.86
N ILE A 24 49.79 1.07 -27.65
CA ILE A 24 49.50 -0.19 -26.96
C ILE A 24 48.24 0.04 -26.11
N ALA A 25 47.20 -0.75 -26.34
CA ALA A 25 45.99 -0.72 -25.53
C ALA A 25 46.23 -1.39 -24.17
N THR A 26 45.48 -0.96 -23.15
CA THR A 26 45.47 -1.62 -21.85
C THR A 26 44.82 -3.01 -21.95
N ASP A 27 45.26 -3.96 -21.14
CA ASP A 27 44.63 -5.29 -21.08
C ASP A 27 43.20 -5.18 -20.51
N GLU A 28 42.29 -5.99 -21.05
CA GLU A 28 40.88 -6.06 -20.63
C GLU A 28 40.71 -6.91 -19.36
N LYS A 29 39.66 -6.63 -18.57
CA LYS A 29 39.32 -7.45 -17.41
C LYS A 29 38.36 -8.56 -17.83
N ILE A 30 38.77 -9.82 -17.64
CA ILE A 30 37.95 -10.99 -17.93
C ILE A 30 37.27 -11.41 -16.62
N GLU A 31 35.95 -11.25 -16.55
CA GLU A 31 35.15 -11.67 -15.40
C GLU A 31 34.27 -12.85 -15.80
N THR A 32 34.16 -13.84 -14.91
CA THR A 32 33.25 -14.98 -15.08
C THR A 32 32.20 -14.91 -13.97
N PHE A 33 30.94 -14.93 -14.35
CA PHE A 33 29.80 -14.86 -13.43
C PHE A 33 28.87 -16.03 -13.70
N GLU A 34 28.47 -16.70 -12.63
CA GLU A 34 27.39 -17.68 -12.67
C GLU A 34 26.08 -16.94 -12.42
N GLN A 35 25.22 -16.94 -13.43
CA GLN A 35 23.91 -16.28 -13.39
C GLN A 35 22.81 -17.28 -13.71
N ASP A 36 21.66 -17.09 -13.06
CA ASP A 36 20.43 -17.83 -13.35
C ASP A 36 19.89 -17.49 -14.76
N TYR A 37 18.85 -18.20 -15.19
CA TYR A 37 18.22 -17.98 -16.49
C TYR A 37 17.73 -16.53 -16.66
N ASP A 38 17.06 -15.98 -15.64
CA ASP A 38 16.56 -14.61 -15.67
C ASP A 38 17.72 -13.61 -15.58
N GLY A 39 18.71 -13.89 -14.72
CA GLY A 39 19.92 -13.08 -14.60
C GLY A 39 20.68 -12.90 -15.91
N LYS A 40 20.81 -13.94 -16.75
CA LYS A 40 21.46 -13.84 -18.07
C LYS A 40 20.68 -13.00 -19.08
N ARG A 41 19.37 -12.87 -18.89
CA ARG A 41 18.44 -12.22 -19.81
C ARG A 41 17.94 -10.88 -19.30
N ASP A 42 18.33 -10.50 -18.08
CA ASP A 42 17.95 -9.24 -17.49
C ASP A 42 18.47 -8.10 -18.36
N ARG A 43 17.53 -7.32 -18.86
CA ARG A 43 17.79 -6.14 -19.70
C ARG A 43 18.56 -5.06 -18.95
N TRP A 44 18.45 -5.06 -17.63
CA TRP A 44 19.08 -4.08 -16.74
C TRP A 44 20.47 -4.52 -16.27
N ASN A 45 21.03 -5.60 -16.81
CA ASN A 45 22.42 -5.97 -16.56
C ASN A 45 23.37 -4.83 -16.95
N GLY A 46 24.21 -4.41 -16.00
CA GLY A 46 25.13 -3.29 -16.17
C GLY A 46 24.47 -1.91 -16.07
N TYR A 47 23.24 -1.82 -15.56
CA TYR A 47 22.60 -0.53 -15.31
C TYR A 47 23.29 0.24 -14.17
N ASP A 48 23.77 1.44 -14.48
CA ASP A 48 24.32 2.35 -13.47
C ASP A 48 23.21 3.25 -12.89
N ALA A 49 23.00 3.18 -11.58
CA ALA A 49 22.00 3.96 -10.85
C ALA A 49 22.19 5.48 -11.01
N SER A 50 23.43 5.96 -11.24
CA SER A 50 23.70 7.39 -11.46
C SER A 50 23.02 7.93 -12.72
N THR A 51 22.82 7.08 -13.73
CA THR A 51 22.21 7.47 -15.01
C THR A 51 20.74 7.87 -14.87
N TYR A 52 20.07 7.42 -13.80
CA TYR A 52 18.68 7.78 -13.50
C TYR A 52 18.51 9.28 -13.22
N ALA A 53 19.57 9.98 -12.80
CA ALA A 53 19.55 11.43 -12.61
C ALA A 53 19.07 12.18 -13.86
N ARG A 54 19.46 11.73 -15.07
CA ARG A 54 19.02 12.32 -16.35
C ARG A 54 17.51 12.22 -16.57
N VAL A 55 16.88 11.18 -16.01
CA VAL A 55 15.42 11.01 -16.08
C VAL A 55 14.77 12.03 -15.14
N ILE A 56 15.27 12.16 -13.92
CA ILE A 56 14.80 13.15 -12.93
C ILE A 56 14.84 14.55 -13.53
N GLU A 57 15.99 14.98 -14.05
CA GLU A 57 16.18 16.30 -14.67
C GLU A 57 15.16 16.57 -15.79
N ARG A 58 14.87 15.57 -16.62
CA ARG A 58 13.87 15.67 -17.69
C ARG A 58 12.46 15.91 -17.14
N TYR A 59 12.09 15.23 -16.05
CA TYR A 59 10.78 15.40 -15.42
C TYR A 59 10.67 16.75 -14.71
N GLU A 60 11.72 17.17 -14.00
CA GLU A 60 11.78 18.48 -13.33
C GLU A 60 11.60 19.62 -14.35
N ALA A 61 12.37 19.61 -15.45
CA ALA A 61 12.23 20.60 -16.52
C ALA A 61 10.81 20.66 -17.11
N ARG A 62 10.15 19.49 -17.25
CA ARG A 62 8.76 19.40 -17.72
C ARG A 62 7.77 20.01 -16.70
N VAL A 63 7.95 19.71 -15.42
CA VAL A 63 7.10 20.24 -14.35
C VAL A 63 7.28 21.76 -14.22
N GLU A 64 8.50 22.26 -14.33
CA GLU A 64 8.79 23.70 -14.32
C GLU A 64 8.13 24.43 -15.50
N ALA A 65 8.23 23.89 -16.71
CA ALA A 65 7.58 24.44 -17.88
C ALA A 65 6.05 24.50 -17.69
N ARG A 66 5.45 23.41 -17.15
CA ARG A 66 4.01 23.37 -16.82
C ARG A 66 3.63 24.41 -15.77
N ARG A 67 4.44 24.58 -14.73
CA ARG A 67 4.23 25.57 -13.67
C ARG A 67 4.29 27.00 -14.21
N LYS A 68 5.28 27.31 -15.06
CA LYS A 68 5.42 28.62 -15.73
C LYS A 68 4.20 28.91 -16.61
N TYR A 69 3.79 27.96 -17.44
CA TYR A 69 2.60 28.08 -18.29
C TYR A 69 1.31 28.33 -17.48
N LEU A 70 1.06 27.54 -16.43
CA LEU A 70 -0.12 27.73 -15.57
C LEU A 70 -0.12 29.09 -14.88
N LYS A 71 1.04 29.57 -14.43
CA LYS A 71 1.16 30.91 -13.82
C LYS A 71 0.86 32.02 -14.81
N GLU A 72 1.33 31.90 -16.06
CA GLU A 72 1.03 32.86 -17.12
C GLU A 72 -0.46 32.88 -17.47
N GLN A 73 -1.09 31.70 -17.58
CA GLN A 73 -2.53 31.57 -17.78
C GLN A 73 -3.33 32.22 -16.63
N GLN A 74 -2.92 32.02 -15.38
CA GLN A 74 -3.56 32.67 -14.23
C GLN A 74 -3.45 34.20 -14.28
N LEU A 75 -2.31 34.74 -14.71
CA LEU A 75 -2.13 36.19 -14.86
C LEU A 75 -2.99 36.76 -16.00
N LYS A 76 -3.05 36.06 -17.14
CA LYS A 76 -3.93 36.41 -18.27
C LYS A 76 -5.41 36.35 -17.86
N ASN A 77 -5.82 35.28 -17.17
CA ASN A 77 -7.21 35.15 -16.69
C ASN A 77 -7.55 36.25 -15.70
N LYS A 78 -6.69 36.56 -14.71
CA LYS A 78 -6.91 37.69 -13.80
C LYS A 78 -7.07 39.01 -14.57
N GLN A 79 -6.25 39.27 -15.60
CA GLN A 79 -6.41 40.46 -16.45
C GLN A 79 -7.74 40.48 -17.22
N MET A 80 -8.21 39.32 -17.71
CA MET A 80 -9.48 39.20 -18.43
C MET A 80 -10.70 39.21 -17.52
N ASP A 81 -10.59 38.69 -16.29
CA ASP A 81 -11.65 38.63 -15.28
C ASP A 81 -11.98 40.02 -14.71
N PHE A 82 -11.00 40.94 -14.63
CA PHE A 82 -11.26 42.36 -14.35
C PHE A 82 -12.07 43.07 -15.47
N ALA A 83 -12.12 42.50 -16.68
CA ALA A 83 -12.85 43.08 -17.83
C ALA A 83 -14.23 42.44 -18.08
N LYS A 84 -14.54 41.26 -17.51
CA LYS A 84 -15.81 40.55 -17.72
C LYS A 84 -16.51 40.21 -16.41
N LEU A 85 -17.08 41.22 -15.77
CA LEU A 85 -18.11 41.03 -14.76
C LEU A 85 -19.50 41.04 -15.42
N ALA A 86 -19.79 40.04 -16.26
CA ALA A 86 -21.13 39.84 -16.79
C ALA A 86 -21.39 38.38 -17.21
N LYS A 87 -22.36 37.78 -16.50
CA LYS A 87 -23.15 36.59 -16.85
C LYS A 87 -22.47 35.23 -16.67
N HIS A 88 -22.69 34.65 -15.48
CA HIS A 88 -22.69 33.20 -15.33
C HIS A 88 -24.14 32.69 -15.32
N VAL A 89 -24.56 32.06 -16.41
CA VAL A 89 -25.76 31.21 -16.48
C VAL A 89 -25.32 29.81 -16.06
N ARG A 90 -25.99 29.26 -15.02
CA ARG A 90 -25.81 27.86 -14.62
C ARG A 90 -26.55 26.99 -15.63
N THR A 91 -25.82 26.22 -16.43
CA THR A 91 -26.40 25.14 -17.21
C THR A 91 -26.60 23.92 -16.30
N THR A 92 -27.86 23.55 -16.10
CA THR A 92 -28.28 22.28 -15.48
C THR A 92 -28.04 21.15 -16.47
N GLY A 93 -26.95 20.41 -16.29
CA GLY A 93 -26.60 19.29 -17.18
C GLY A 93 -25.61 18.33 -16.56
N GLY A 94 -25.75 18.03 -15.27
CA GLY A 94 -24.94 17.04 -14.57
C GLY A 94 -25.51 15.64 -14.79
N GLY A 95 -25.24 15.06 -15.96
CA GLY A 95 -25.56 13.66 -16.24
C GLY A 95 -24.78 12.74 -15.30
N SER A 96 -25.50 11.94 -14.53
CA SER A 96 -24.96 10.85 -13.71
C SER A 96 -24.49 9.70 -14.61
N THR A 97 -23.35 9.89 -15.28
CA THR A 97 -22.61 8.77 -15.86
C THR A 97 -22.08 7.96 -14.69
N GLY A 98 -22.74 6.84 -14.37
CA GLY A 98 -22.35 5.94 -13.30
C GLY A 98 -20.93 5.43 -13.52
N SER A 99 -19.95 6.07 -12.88
CA SER A 99 -18.59 5.58 -12.87
C SER A 99 -18.53 4.37 -11.94
N VAL A 100 -17.95 3.27 -12.43
CA VAL A 100 -17.59 2.12 -11.60
C VAL A 100 -16.49 2.59 -10.66
N ARG A 101 -16.88 3.11 -9.49
CA ARG A 101 -15.96 3.50 -8.44
C ARG A 101 -15.52 2.24 -7.71
N ASN A 102 -14.22 2.11 -7.43
CA ASN A 102 -13.75 1.10 -6.50
C ASN A 102 -14.54 1.23 -5.20
N LEU A 103 -15.11 0.11 -4.75
CA LEU A 103 -15.98 0.07 -3.59
C LEU A 103 -15.22 0.16 -2.26
N CYS A 104 -13.89 0.00 -2.30
CA CYS A 104 -13.04 0.18 -1.13
C CYS A 104 -13.08 1.65 -0.70
N THR A 105 -13.58 1.88 0.51
CA THR A 105 -13.49 3.18 1.18
C THR A 105 -12.02 3.47 1.46
N TRP A 106 -11.56 4.69 1.14
CA TRP A 106 -10.18 5.12 1.37
C TRP A 106 -9.93 5.58 2.82
N GLU A 107 -10.99 5.86 3.57
CA GLU A 107 -10.95 6.32 4.96
C GLU A 107 -10.73 5.16 5.93
N ASP A 108 -11.27 3.98 5.60
CA ASP A 108 -11.15 2.78 6.42
C ASP A 108 -9.82 2.08 6.16
N THR A 109 -8.91 2.15 7.13
CA THR A 109 -7.63 1.44 7.06
C THR A 109 -7.85 -0.06 7.32
N VAL A 110 -7.20 -0.92 6.53
CA VAL A 110 -7.32 -2.37 6.71
C VAL A 110 -6.57 -2.82 7.97
N LYS A 111 -7.12 -3.80 8.70
CA LYS A 111 -6.58 -4.30 9.98
C LYS A 111 -5.07 -4.60 9.97
N TYR A 112 -4.58 -5.32 8.95
CA TYR A 112 -3.15 -5.70 8.85
C TYR A 112 -2.22 -4.54 8.43
N LEU A 113 -2.77 -3.36 8.12
CA LEU A 113 -1.99 -2.14 7.86
C LEU A 113 -1.93 -1.22 9.08
N LEU A 114 -2.60 -1.58 10.19
CA LEU A 114 -2.54 -0.81 11.44
C LEU A 114 -1.15 -0.88 12.07
N ASN A 115 -0.50 -2.05 12.01
CA ASN A 115 0.87 -2.24 12.44
C ASN A 115 1.61 -3.13 11.42
N LEU A 116 2.73 -2.63 10.89
CA LEU A 116 3.55 -3.33 9.89
C LEU A 116 4.67 -4.18 10.50
N ASP A 117 4.80 -4.18 11.83
CA ASP A 117 5.71 -5.10 12.51
C ASP A 117 5.25 -6.55 12.32
N VAL A 118 6.20 -7.42 11.97
CA VAL A 118 5.96 -8.84 11.70
C VAL A 118 5.47 -9.56 12.95
N ASN A 119 5.88 -9.11 14.14
CA ASN A 119 5.51 -9.70 15.43
C ASN A 119 4.29 -9.02 16.09
N SER A 120 3.54 -8.21 15.34
CA SER A 120 2.29 -7.63 15.82
C SER A 120 1.17 -8.69 15.87
N ALA A 121 -0.09 -8.24 16.01
CA ALA A 121 -1.23 -9.14 16.05
C ALA A 121 -1.39 -9.95 14.74
N TYR A 122 -1.62 -11.25 14.88
CA TYR A 122 -1.86 -12.13 13.74
C TYR A 122 -3.22 -11.80 13.07
N TYR A 123 -3.19 -11.59 11.76
CA TYR A 123 -4.38 -11.41 10.92
C TYR A 123 -4.63 -12.67 10.10
N ASP A 124 -5.83 -13.25 10.22
CA ASP A 124 -6.26 -14.36 9.37
C ASP A 124 -6.91 -13.79 8.08
N PRO A 125 -6.28 -13.92 6.90
CA PRO A 125 -6.82 -13.39 5.65
C PRO A 125 -8.08 -14.11 5.16
N LYS A 126 -8.35 -15.34 5.63
CA LYS A 126 -9.49 -16.13 5.19
C LYS A 126 -10.78 -15.66 5.84
N THR A 127 -10.75 -15.47 7.15
CA THR A 127 -11.90 -15.01 7.95
C THR A 127 -11.93 -13.49 8.09
N ARG A 128 -10.82 -12.81 7.75
CA ARG A 128 -10.63 -11.36 7.89
C ARG A 128 -10.73 -10.90 9.34
N SER A 129 -10.28 -11.74 10.26
CA SER A 129 -10.27 -11.48 11.70
C SER A 129 -8.86 -11.22 12.22
N MET A 130 -8.76 -10.31 13.19
CA MET A 130 -7.54 -10.03 13.96
C MET A 130 -7.91 -10.13 15.43
N CYS A 131 -7.45 -11.18 16.10
CA CYS A 131 -7.91 -11.49 17.46
C CYS A 131 -7.34 -10.50 18.50
N GLU A 132 -6.02 -10.36 18.51
CA GLU A 132 -5.28 -9.52 19.45
C GLU A 132 -5.14 -8.09 18.94
N ASP A 133 -4.78 -7.19 19.85
CA ASP A 133 -4.67 -5.76 19.58
C ASP A 133 -3.33 -5.50 18.87
N PRO A 134 -3.34 -4.88 17.68
CA PRO A 134 -2.10 -4.60 16.95
C PRO A 134 -1.25 -3.49 17.61
N LEU A 135 -1.87 -2.68 18.48
CA LEU A 135 -1.25 -1.51 19.14
C LEU A 135 -1.68 -1.45 20.61
N PRO A 136 -1.10 -2.27 21.50
CA PRO A 136 -1.50 -2.35 22.92
C PRO A 136 -1.16 -1.10 23.73
N ASP A 137 -0.19 -0.30 23.30
CA ASP A 137 0.25 0.92 24.01
C ASP A 137 -0.58 2.16 23.64
N ALA A 138 -1.44 2.07 22.62
CA ALA A 138 -2.27 3.19 22.15
C ALA A 138 -3.55 3.32 22.99
N ASP A 139 -4.21 4.49 22.93
CA ASP A 139 -5.51 4.68 23.59
C ASP A 139 -6.56 3.73 22.96
N PRO A 140 -7.18 2.82 23.74
CA PRO A 140 -8.15 1.85 23.24
C PRO A 140 -9.42 2.45 22.62
N ASN A 141 -9.73 3.72 22.89
CA ASN A 141 -10.99 4.32 22.43
C ASN A 141 -10.89 4.99 21.05
N GLU A 142 -9.68 5.33 20.60
CA GLU A 142 -9.46 5.96 19.29
C GLU A 142 -9.11 4.95 18.20
N LEU A 143 -8.48 3.84 18.58
CA LEU A 143 -7.97 2.83 17.65
C LEU A 143 -8.65 1.47 17.82
N TYR A 144 -8.49 0.63 16.81
CA TYR A 144 -8.99 -0.73 16.82
C TYR A 144 -8.26 -1.58 17.89
N GLY A 145 -8.95 -1.87 18.99
CA GLY A 145 -8.50 -2.74 20.08
C GLY A 145 -8.87 -4.22 19.88
N GLY A 146 -8.65 -4.77 18.68
CA GLY A 146 -8.80 -6.21 18.42
C GLY A 146 -10.23 -6.77 18.43
N ASP A 147 -10.45 -7.89 17.71
CA ASP A 147 -11.77 -8.53 17.66
C ASP A 147 -12.16 -9.15 19.03
N ASN A 148 -11.20 -9.50 19.89
CA ASN A 148 -11.47 -10.06 21.22
C ASN A 148 -12.13 -9.05 22.16
N GLN A 149 -11.73 -7.78 22.13
CA GLN A 149 -12.34 -6.75 22.97
C GLN A 149 -13.81 -6.54 22.61
N TYR A 150 -14.15 -6.52 21.31
CA TYR A 150 -15.55 -6.41 20.85
C TYR A 150 -16.39 -7.67 21.14
N ARG A 151 -15.78 -8.87 21.15
CA ARG A 151 -16.48 -10.13 21.47
C ARG A 151 -16.86 -10.26 22.95
N MET A 152 -16.08 -9.64 23.84
CA MET A 152 -16.27 -9.73 25.29
C MET A 152 -17.03 -8.52 25.89
N SER A 153 -17.32 -7.50 25.08
CA SER A 153 -17.98 -6.27 25.53
C SER A 153 -19.47 -6.18 25.14
N GLY A 154 -20.16 -5.20 25.72
CA GLY A 154 -21.57 -4.91 25.45
C GLY A 154 -22.55 -5.92 26.04
N GLN A 155 -23.69 -6.10 25.38
CA GLN A 155 -24.79 -6.99 25.81
C GLN A 155 -24.37 -8.47 25.95
N ALA A 156 -23.27 -8.87 25.28
CA ALA A 156 -22.74 -10.22 25.43
C ALA A 156 -22.27 -10.51 26.87
N LEU A 157 -21.78 -9.50 27.58
CA LEU A 157 -21.37 -9.64 28.98
C LEU A 157 -22.57 -9.81 29.91
N GLU A 158 -23.60 -8.98 29.75
CA GLU A 158 -24.86 -9.09 30.49
C GLU A 158 -25.52 -10.45 30.26
N PHE A 159 -25.56 -10.90 29.00
CA PHE A 159 -26.08 -12.22 28.66
C PHE A 159 -25.27 -13.34 29.32
N LYS A 160 -23.93 -13.23 29.37
CA LYS A 160 -23.09 -14.21 30.09
C LYS A 160 -23.40 -14.23 31.58
N GLN A 161 -23.52 -13.06 32.22
CA GLN A 161 -23.89 -12.95 33.63
C GLN A 161 -25.26 -13.55 33.91
N LEU A 162 -26.26 -13.26 33.07
CA LEU A 162 -27.61 -13.83 33.19
C LEU A 162 -27.61 -15.34 33.01
N ASN A 163 -26.82 -15.87 32.06
CA ASN A 163 -26.64 -17.31 31.95
C ASN A 163 -26.05 -17.87 33.25
N ILE A 164 -24.90 -17.36 33.71
CA ILE A 164 -24.25 -17.85 34.95
C ILE A 164 -25.24 -17.84 36.11
N HIS A 165 -25.99 -16.75 36.28
CA HIS A 165 -27.02 -16.64 37.29
C HIS A 165 -28.13 -17.70 37.15
N ALA A 166 -28.61 -17.97 35.93
CA ALA A 166 -29.60 -19.01 35.68
C ALA A 166 -29.07 -20.43 36.01
N TRP A 167 -27.79 -20.70 35.71
CA TRP A 167 -27.13 -21.97 36.09
C TRP A 167 -26.99 -22.10 37.62
N GLU A 168 -26.59 -21.04 38.32
CA GLU A 168 -26.48 -21.06 39.78
C GLU A 168 -27.84 -21.23 40.47
N ALA A 169 -28.90 -20.60 39.95
CA ALA A 169 -30.24 -20.71 40.51
C ALA A 169 -30.79 -22.14 40.34
N PHE A 170 -30.46 -22.79 39.23
CA PHE A 170 -30.76 -24.20 38.98
C PHE A 170 -30.04 -25.10 39.99
N ASP A 171 -28.73 -24.92 40.21
CA ASP A 171 -27.96 -25.72 41.16
C ASP A 171 -28.43 -25.53 42.61
N LYS A 172 -28.94 -24.34 42.96
CA LYS A 172 -29.54 -24.04 44.27
C LYS A 172 -30.95 -24.64 44.45
N GLY A 173 -31.49 -25.34 43.45
CA GLY A 173 -32.76 -26.06 43.53
C GLY A 173 -33.99 -25.15 43.52
N GLN A 174 -33.86 -23.89 43.08
CA GLN A 174 -35.02 -23.05 42.83
C GLN A 174 -35.71 -23.55 41.55
N ASP A 175 -36.87 -24.19 41.70
CA ASP A 175 -37.69 -24.73 40.60
C ASP A 175 -38.48 -23.61 39.90
N ILE A 176 -37.79 -22.54 39.53
CA ILE A 176 -38.26 -21.52 38.60
C ILE A 176 -38.26 -22.18 37.23
N ILE A 177 -39.36 -22.91 36.96
CA ILE A 177 -39.71 -23.61 35.72
C ILE A 177 -38.57 -23.52 34.69
N CYS A 178 -37.77 -24.58 34.56
CA CYS A 178 -36.65 -24.67 33.62
C CYS A 178 -37.01 -24.29 32.16
N ARG A 179 -38.31 -24.16 31.85
CA ARG A 179 -38.87 -23.70 30.58
C ARG A 179 -39.02 -22.17 30.46
N LEU A 180 -39.11 -21.41 31.57
CA LEU A 180 -39.31 -19.94 31.58
C LEU A 180 -38.03 -19.12 31.66
N LEU A 181 -36.92 -19.70 32.13
CA LEU A 181 -35.63 -19.02 32.26
C LEU A 181 -34.55 -19.50 31.29
N HIS A 182 -34.84 -20.48 30.44
CA HIS A 182 -33.96 -20.80 29.33
C HIS A 182 -33.89 -19.54 28.44
N PRO A 183 -32.76 -18.82 28.39
CA PRO A 183 -32.73 -17.49 27.77
C PRO A 183 -33.06 -17.52 26.27
N LYS A 184 -32.92 -18.70 25.66
CA LYS A 184 -33.26 -18.98 24.26
C LYS A 184 -34.72 -19.36 24.01
N LEU A 185 -35.46 -19.80 25.04
CA LEU A 185 -36.86 -20.21 24.90
C LEU A 185 -37.80 -19.06 25.29
N ASN A 186 -37.50 -18.33 26.37
CA ASN A 186 -38.32 -17.22 26.84
C ASN A 186 -37.45 -16.01 27.20
N SER A 187 -37.14 -15.17 26.20
CA SER A 187 -36.27 -14.00 26.35
C SER A 187 -36.91 -12.82 27.10
N SER A 188 -38.21 -12.86 27.38
CA SER A 188 -38.98 -11.75 27.96
C SER A 188 -39.31 -11.89 29.45
N SER A 189 -39.23 -13.10 30.01
CA SER A 189 -39.66 -13.38 31.41
C SER A 189 -38.56 -13.23 32.46
N GLY A 190 -37.32 -12.94 32.06
CA GLY A 190 -36.16 -12.82 32.95
C GLY A 190 -35.50 -11.44 32.99
N ILE A 191 -36.15 -10.41 32.43
CA ILE A 191 -35.67 -9.02 32.43
C ILE A 191 -36.54 -8.22 33.40
N ILE A 192 -36.25 -8.30 34.71
CA ILE A 192 -36.74 -7.39 35.75
C ILE A 192 -35.56 -7.06 36.65
#